data_AF-A0A7C0ZUU4-F1
#
_entry.id   AF-A0A7C0ZUU4-F1
#
_cell.length_a   1.000
_cell.length_b   1.000
_cell.length_c   1.000
_cell.angle_alpha   90.00
_cell.angle_beta   90.00
_cell.angle_gamma   90.00
#
_symmetry.space_group_name_H-M   'P 1'
#
loop_
_entity.id
_entity.type
_entity.pdbx_description
1 polymer ?
#
loop_
_entity_poly.entity_id
_entity_poly.type
_entity_poly.pdbx_seq_one_letter_code
_entity_poly.pdbx_strand_id
1 'polypeptide(L)'
;YIRTGLHHDSIKKARSRRWHIKVKGFRELAFMDIRDANDEIIRCLHSRNDILRMEAQLALVKLGDEHPYEFLDYLKMPFSLWEQMTVHEMLIHHELTPPPFSRWLRSSNTSIVIFSLKMIAIFKQEEAYPLIIELLDHPDPEVRKTAIRVLGDVKYREAILPLKRMYKQEPYENCLEIVKAMGKMPDQMVLKFLQLVIDREDDVQLQIEAAKAIQRMGPVGEETLGKMMQSDYKNYQIIIKHVLDKRIF
;
A
#
# COMPACT_ATOMS: atom_id res chain seq x y z
N TYR A 1 35.42 18.25 -10.11
CA TYR A 1 34.22 18.41 -10.96
C TYR A 1 33.88 19.86 -11.27
N ILE A 2 33.72 20.76 -10.29
CA ILE A 2 33.43 22.18 -10.56
C ILE A 2 34.57 22.85 -11.36
N ARG A 3 35.83 22.54 -11.05
CA ARG A 3 37.02 23.07 -11.75
C ARG A 3 37.20 22.60 -13.21
N THR A 4 36.49 21.57 -13.67
CA THR A 4 36.65 21.01 -15.04
C THR A 4 35.56 21.45 -16.03
N GLY A 5 34.58 22.27 -15.61
CA GLY A 5 33.48 22.74 -16.48
C GLY A 5 32.47 21.66 -16.89
N LEU A 6 32.62 20.42 -16.42
CA LEU A 6 31.78 19.27 -16.78
C LEU A 6 30.30 19.46 -16.41
N HIS A 7 30.02 20.21 -15.34
CA HIS A 7 28.65 20.51 -14.93
C HIS A 7 27.87 21.29 -15.99
N HIS A 8 28.50 22.21 -16.72
CA HIS A 8 27.83 22.94 -17.81
C HIS A 8 27.40 22.01 -18.95
N ASP A 9 28.21 20.98 -19.25
CA ASP A 9 27.86 19.98 -20.25
C ASP A 9 26.70 19.10 -19.77
N SER A 10 26.71 18.67 -18.51
CA SER A 10 25.60 17.90 -17.91
C SER A 10 24.29 18.70 -17.86
N ILE A 11 24.34 20.01 -17.55
CA ILE A 11 23.17 20.91 -17.62
C ILE A 11 22.67 21.02 -19.07
N LYS A 12 23.57 21.17 -20.05
CA LYS A 12 23.21 21.22 -21.47
C LYS A 12 22.55 19.91 -21.93
N LYS A 13 23.06 18.75 -21.48
CA LYS A 13 22.46 17.44 -21.74
C LYS A 13 21.06 17.32 -21.12
N ALA A 14 20.89 17.75 -19.86
CA ALA A 14 19.61 17.75 -19.15
C ALA A 14 18.53 18.57 -19.88
N ARG A 15 18.92 19.65 -20.57
CA ARG A 15 18.04 20.50 -21.38
C ARG A 15 17.91 20.07 -22.85
N SER A 16 18.49 18.93 -23.24
CA SER A 16 18.42 18.42 -24.61
C SER A 16 17.01 18.04 -25.02
N ARG A 17 16.65 18.18 -26.30
CA ARG A 17 15.36 17.68 -26.83
C ARG A 17 15.29 16.14 -26.89
N ARG A 18 16.44 15.46 -26.91
CA ARG A 18 16.51 13.99 -27.03
C ARG A 18 16.44 13.36 -25.64
N TRP A 19 15.41 12.54 -25.40
CA TRP A 19 15.14 11.94 -24.09
C TRP A 19 16.33 11.15 -23.52
N HIS A 20 17.04 10.36 -24.33
CA HIS A 20 18.19 9.56 -23.88
C HIS A 20 19.39 10.42 -23.49
N ILE A 21 19.51 11.62 -24.05
CA ILE A 21 20.54 12.59 -23.65
C ILE A 21 20.15 13.24 -22.32
N LYS A 22 18.85 13.57 -22.14
CA LYS A 22 18.34 14.07 -20.85
C LYS A 22 18.62 13.08 -19.72
N VAL A 23 18.32 11.80 -19.92
CA VAL A 23 18.59 10.73 -18.94
C VAL A 23 20.05 10.75 -18.49
N LYS A 24 21.00 10.81 -19.44
CA LYS A 24 22.44 10.90 -19.12
C LYS A 24 22.74 12.17 -18.32
N GLY A 25 22.19 13.31 -18.74
CA GLY A 25 22.34 14.58 -18.04
C GLY A 25 21.82 14.51 -16.59
N PHE A 26 20.62 13.98 -16.38
CA PHE A 26 20.01 13.84 -15.06
C PHE A 26 20.86 12.97 -14.14
N ARG A 27 21.35 11.84 -14.64
CA ARG A 27 22.24 10.94 -13.89
C ARG A 27 23.55 11.61 -13.49
N GLU A 28 24.18 12.30 -14.43
CA GLU A 28 25.42 13.03 -14.19
C GLU A 28 25.21 14.14 -13.14
N LEU A 29 24.13 14.92 -13.27
CA LEU A 29 23.78 15.97 -12.30
C LEU A 29 23.51 15.40 -10.91
N ALA A 30 22.72 14.33 -10.82
CA ALA A 30 22.44 13.64 -9.57
C ALA A 30 23.69 13.02 -8.94
N PHE A 31 24.64 12.53 -9.74
CA PHE A 31 25.91 12.02 -9.25
C PHE A 31 26.84 13.12 -8.72
N MET A 32 26.78 14.31 -9.31
CA MET A 32 27.59 15.46 -8.91
C MET A 32 26.94 16.35 -7.84
N ASP A 33 25.71 16.02 -7.40
CA ASP A 33 24.88 16.84 -6.52
C ASP A 33 24.67 18.28 -7.04
N ILE A 34 24.22 18.40 -8.30
CA ILE A 34 23.99 19.69 -8.97
C ILE A 34 22.51 19.89 -9.27
N ARG A 35 21.96 21.01 -8.79
CA ARG A 35 20.51 21.30 -8.81
C ARG A 35 20.05 22.30 -9.88
N ASP A 36 21.00 22.83 -10.66
CA ASP A 36 20.75 23.90 -11.66
C ASP A 36 19.74 23.55 -12.76
N ALA A 37 19.37 22.27 -12.90
CA ALA A 37 18.37 21.79 -13.85
C ALA A 37 17.18 21.07 -13.18
N ASN A 38 16.96 21.24 -11.87
CA ASN A 38 15.85 20.61 -11.16
C ASN A 38 14.48 20.98 -11.75
N ASP A 39 14.34 22.19 -12.29
CA ASP A 39 13.14 22.64 -13.02
C ASP A 39 12.84 21.73 -14.24
N GLU A 40 13.87 21.36 -15.00
CA GLU A 40 13.75 20.47 -16.15
C GLU A 40 13.53 19.01 -15.74
N ILE A 41 14.16 18.57 -14.64
CA ILE A 41 13.96 17.23 -14.07
C ILE A 41 12.50 17.08 -13.60
N ILE A 42 11.99 18.04 -12.82
CA ILE A 42 10.59 18.08 -12.36
C ILE A 42 9.63 18.07 -13.54
N ARG A 43 9.90 18.85 -14.60
CA ARG A 43 9.08 18.84 -15.82
C ARG A 43 9.01 17.44 -16.46
N CYS A 44 10.11 16.68 -16.40
CA CYS A 44 10.20 15.35 -16.98
C CYS A 44 9.47 14.27 -16.16
N LEU A 45 9.00 14.56 -14.94
CA LEU A 45 8.08 13.69 -14.20
C LEU A 45 6.75 13.45 -14.94
N HIS A 46 6.41 14.30 -15.91
CA HIS A 46 5.21 14.18 -16.74
C HIS A 46 5.51 13.69 -18.17
N SER A 47 6.71 13.19 -18.41
CA SER A 47 7.10 12.63 -19.70
C SER A 47 6.26 11.40 -20.04
N ARG A 48 5.84 11.29 -21.31
CA ARG A 48 5.26 10.06 -21.88
C ARG A 48 6.28 8.93 -22.02
N ASN A 49 7.58 9.24 -21.98
CA ASN A 49 8.64 8.25 -21.98
C ASN A 49 8.91 7.81 -20.53
N ASP A 50 8.62 6.54 -20.25
CA ASP A 50 8.72 5.95 -18.91
C ASP A 50 10.15 5.92 -18.37
N ILE A 51 11.14 5.67 -19.22
CA ILE A 51 12.56 5.66 -18.83
C ILE A 51 12.99 7.05 -18.39
N LEU A 52 12.61 8.09 -19.14
CA LEU A 52 12.93 9.47 -18.77
C LEU A 52 12.22 9.91 -17.49
N ARG A 53 10.97 9.48 -17.30
CA ARG A 53 10.20 9.77 -16.09
C ARG A 53 10.82 9.11 -14.86
N MET A 54 11.16 7.82 -14.97
CA MET A 54 11.87 7.09 -13.92
C MET A 54 13.21 7.75 -13.57
N GLU A 55 14.04 8.07 -14.58
CA GLU A 55 15.34 8.70 -14.30
C GLU A 55 15.16 10.05 -13.64
N ALA A 56 14.12 10.81 -14.02
CA ALA A 56 13.79 12.07 -13.35
C ALA A 56 13.43 11.87 -11.88
N GLN A 57 12.63 10.85 -11.55
CA GLN A 57 12.33 10.49 -10.16
C GLN A 57 13.60 10.15 -9.40
N LEU A 58 14.43 9.23 -9.90
CA LEU A 58 15.68 8.82 -9.24
C LEU A 58 16.65 9.98 -9.03
N ALA A 59 16.77 10.85 -10.03
CA ALA A 59 17.59 12.04 -9.91
C ALA A 59 17.07 12.96 -8.78
N LEU A 60 15.75 13.18 -8.68
CA LEU A 60 15.18 14.01 -7.61
C LEU A 60 15.32 13.36 -6.23
N VAL A 61 15.18 12.03 -6.12
CA VAL A 61 15.42 11.36 -4.84
C VAL A 61 16.87 11.55 -4.40
N LYS A 62 17.82 11.46 -5.33
CA LYS A 62 19.24 11.64 -5.02
C LYS A 62 19.64 13.10 -4.76
N LEU A 63 19.02 14.05 -5.44
CA LEU A 63 19.26 15.49 -5.29
C LEU A 63 18.47 16.13 -4.15
N GLY A 64 17.54 15.40 -3.55
CA GLY A 64 16.55 15.92 -2.61
C GLY A 64 17.02 16.09 -1.18
N ASP A 65 18.31 15.90 -0.84
CA ASP A 65 18.89 15.96 0.51
C ASP A 65 17.95 15.51 1.64
N GLU A 66 17.31 16.46 2.31
CA GLU A 66 16.44 16.30 3.48
C GLU A 66 15.02 15.80 3.09
N HIS A 67 14.61 16.00 1.84
CA HIS A 67 13.27 15.68 1.31
C HIS A 67 13.31 14.88 -0.01
N PRO A 68 13.97 13.69 -0.03
CA PRO A 68 14.15 12.88 -1.24
C PRO A 68 12.84 12.46 -1.92
N TYR A 69 11.70 12.48 -1.21
CA TYR A 69 10.40 12.05 -1.75
C TYR A 69 9.48 13.21 -2.11
N GLU A 70 9.95 14.47 -2.06
CA GLU A 70 9.14 15.64 -2.43
C GLU A 70 8.65 15.57 -3.89
N PHE A 71 9.34 14.82 -4.76
CA PHE A 71 8.90 14.59 -6.15
C PHE A 71 7.47 14.02 -6.25
N LEU A 72 6.99 13.31 -5.20
CA LEU A 72 5.62 12.79 -5.13
C LEU A 72 4.57 13.92 -5.11
N ASP A 73 4.88 15.10 -4.57
CA ASP A 73 3.98 16.27 -4.61
C ASP A 73 3.75 16.77 -6.04
N TYR A 74 4.73 16.56 -6.91
CA TYR A 74 4.68 17.02 -8.30
C TYR A 74 4.17 15.94 -9.26
N LEU A 75 4.03 14.67 -8.83
CA LEU A 75 3.71 13.55 -9.72
C LEU A 75 2.20 13.45 -10.03
N LYS A 76 1.80 13.97 -11.19
CA LYS A 76 0.41 13.92 -11.68
C LYS A 76 0.06 12.65 -12.45
N MET A 77 1.06 11.95 -12.99
CA MET A 77 0.87 10.71 -13.75
C MET A 77 0.75 9.52 -12.79
N PRO A 78 0.06 8.43 -13.16
CA PRO A 78 0.04 7.21 -12.36
C PRO A 78 1.47 6.74 -12.05
N PHE A 79 1.75 6.53 -10.77
CA PHE A 79 3.00 6.00 -10.24
C PHE A 79 2.99 4.49 -10.41
N SER A 80 3.66 4.01 -11.46
CA SER A 80 3.63 2.59 -11.85
C SER A 80 4.27 1.68 -10.81
N LEU A 81 3.93 0.39 -10.82
CA LEU A 81 4.50 -0.59 -9.89
C LEU A 81 6.03 -0.66 -9.97
N TRP A 82 6.60 -0.57 -11.18
CA TRP A 82 8.04 -0.58 -11.36
C TRP A 82 8.70 0.65 -10.71
N GLU A 83 8.13 1.84 -10.92
CA GLU A 83 8.58 3.09 -10.26
C GLU A 83 8.47 3.00 -8.73
N GLN A 84 7.37 2.46 -8.21
CA GLN A 84 7.19 2.22 -6.77
C GLN A 84 8.29 1.30 -6.21
N MET A 85 8.61 0.20 -6.91
CA MET A 85 9.63 -0.75 -6.47
C MET A 85 11.02 -0.11 -6.44
N THR A 86 11.41 0.59 -7.51
CA THR A 86 12.73 1.23 -7.57
C THR A 86 12.90 2.29 -6.49
N VAL A 87 11.87 3.12 -6.27
CA VAL A 87 11.90 4.18 -5.24
C VAL A 87 11.93 3.59 -3.83
N HIS A 88 11.25 2.46 -3.61
CA HIS A 88 11.30 1.73 -2.34
C HIS A 88 12.66 1.06 -2.09
N GLU A 89 13.22 0.38 -3.08
CA GLU A 89 14.57 -0.22 -3.03
C GLU A 89 15.63 0.84 -2.72
N MET A 90 15.51 2.01 -3.34
CA MET A 90 16.41 3.12 -3.08
C MET A 90 16.36 3.57 -1.61
N LEU A 91 15.17 3.59 -1.00
CA LEU A 91 15.00 3.91 0.42
C LEU A 91 15.76 2.92 1.31
N ILE A 92 15.60 1.62 1.03
CA ILE A 92 16.20 0.53 1.81
C ILE A 92 17.72 0.50 1.64
N HIS A 93 18.21 0.55 0.39
CA HIS A 93 19.63 0.33 0.10
C HIS A 93 20.51 1.54 0.43
N HIS A 94 19.95 2.75 0.43
CA HIS A 94 20.69 3.97 0.75
C HIS A 94 20.45 4.45 2.19
N GLU A 95 19.81 3.63 3.04
CA GLU A 95 19.54 3.93 4.45
C GLU A 95 18.92 5.32 4.67
N LEU A 96 18.07 5.76 3.74
CA LEU A 96 17.42 7.06 3.81
C LEU A 96 16.42 7.05 4.96
N THR A 97 16.32 8.16 5.69
CA THR A 97 15.28 8.32 6.69
C THR A 97 13.91 8.36 6.00
N PRO A 98 12.99 7.43 6.30
CA PRO A 98 11.70 7.41 5.65
C PRO A 98 10.91 8.68 6.04
N PRO A 99 10.42 9.47 5.07
CA PRO A 99 9.59 10.63 5.37
C PRO A 99 8.24 10.18 5.93
N PRO A 100 7.49 11.05 6.62
CA PRO A 100 6.12 10.74 7.02
C PRO A 100 5.24 10.58 5.77
N PHE A 101 4.95 9.33 5.39
CA PHE A 101 4.19 9.03 4.17
C PHE A 101 2.71 9.41 4.28
N SER A 102 2.24 9.74 5.50
CA SER A 102 0.92 10.32 5.76
C SER A 102 0.64 11.59 4.96
N ARG A 103 1.69 12.36 4.61
CA ARG A 103 1.59 13.59 3.79
C ARG A 103 0.87 13.36 2.46
N TRP A 104 1.02 12.18 1.85
CA TRP A 104 0.50 11.89 0.52
C TRP A 104 -0.80 11.07 0.51
N LEU A 105 -1.38 10.76 1.68
CA LEU A 105 -2.65 10.03 1.76
C LEU A 105 -3.83 10.80 1.16
N ARG A 106 -3.73 12.13 1.08
CA ARG A 106 -4.75 13.00 0.46
C ARG A 106 -4.42 13.38 -0.99
N SER A 107 -3.45 12.71 -1.62
CA SER A 107 -3.10 12.98 -3.02
C SER A 107 -4.28 12.67 -3.94
N SER A 108 -4.48 13.49 -4.97
CA SER A 108 -5.45 13.19 -6.03
C SER A 108 -5.03 11.99 -6.90
N ASN A 109 -3.77 11.57 -6.80
CA ASN A 109 -3.23 10.45 -7.54
C ASN A 109 -3.34 9.17 -6.69
N THR A 110 -4.31 8.31 -7.01
CA THR A 110 -4.63 7.10 -6.23
C THR A 110 -3.45 6.13 -6.13
N SER A 111 -2.60 6.07 -7.15
CA SER A 111 -1.38 5.25 -7.11
C SER A 111 -0.36 5.72 -6.07
N ILE A 112 -0.28 7.04 -5.83
CA ILE A 112 0.55 7.61 -4.76
C ILE A 112 -0.07 7.28 -3.40
N VAL A 113 -1.40 7.43 -3.25
CA VAL A 113 -2.09 7.07 -2.00
C VAL A 113 -1.84 5.60 -1.64
N ILE A 114 -1.96 4.68 -2.61
CA ILE A 114 -1.68 3.25 -2.43
C ILE A 114 -0.22 3.01 -2.06
N PHE A 115 0.72 3.70 -2.72
CA PHE A 115 2.15 3.60 -2.38
C PHE A 115 2.41 4.07 -0.94
N SER A 116 1.87 5.22 -0.56
CA SER A 116 2.00 5.78 0.80
C SER A 116 1.43 4.87 1.87
N LEU A 117 0.26 4.27 1.63
CA LEU A 117 -0.32 3.25 2.52
C LEU A 117 0.64 2.07 2.76
N LYS A 118 1.25 1.55 1.68
CA LYS A 118 2.23 0.45 1.78
C LYS A 118 3.48 0.87 2.54
N MET A 119 4.00 2.06 2.29
CA MET A 119 5.19 2.57 2.97
C MET A 119 4.93 2.79 4.47
N ILE A 120 3.76 3.33 4.85
CA ILE A 120 3.37 3.47 6.27
C ILE A 120 3.41 2.12 6.98
N ALA A 121 2.89 1.06 6.35
CA ALA A 121 2.90 -0.28 6.91
C ALA A 121 4.33 -0.85 7.03
N ILE A 122 5.13 -0.71 5.97
CA ILE A 122 6.51 -1.24 5.91
C ILE A 122 7.42 -0.56 6.95
N PHE A 123 7.33 0.76 7.07
CA PHE A 123 8.13 1.56 8.02
C PHE A 123 7.47 1.72 9.39
N LYS A 124 6.31 1.11 9.62
CA LYS A 124 5.56 1.13 10.89
C LYS A 124 5.35 2.55 11.42
N GLN A 125 4.85 3.45 10.58
CA GLN A 125 4.54 4.84 10.97
C GLN A 125 3.21 4.88 11.72
N GLU A 126 3.22 4.47 12.99
CA GLU A 126 2.02 4.27 13.82
C GLU A 126 1.18 5.55 13.96
N GLU A 127 1.82 6.72 13.95
CA GLU A 127 1.16 8.03 14.01
C GLU A 127 0.21 8.26 12.83
N ALA A 128 0.39 7.54 11.72
CA ALA A 128 -0.43 7.65 10.53
C ALA A 128 -1.67 6.73 10.55
N TYR A 129 -1.75 5.73 11.45
CA TYR A 129 -2.84 4.74 11.43
C TYR A 129 -4.25 5.36 11.57
N PRO A 130 -4.48 6.40 12.39
CA PRO A 130 -5.78 7.08 12.43
C PRO A 130 -6.16 7.68 11.07
N LEU A 131 -5.20 8.18 10.29
CA LEU A 131 -5.45 8.74 8.95
C LEU A 131 -5.79 7.65 7.92
N ILE A 132 -5.33 6.41 8.14
CA ILE A 132 -5.70 5.27 7.28
C ILE A 132 -7.17 4.91 7.46
N ILE A 133 -7.76 5.11 8.65
CA ILE A 133 -9.20 4.91 8.85
C ILE A 133 -10.01 5.86 7.97
N GLU A 134 -9.58 7.11 7.79
CA GLU A 134 -10.28 8.07 6.90
C GLU A 134 -10.31 7.58 5.44
N LEU A 135 -9.32 6.80 5.01
CA LEU A 135 -9.25 6.24 3.66
C LEU A 135 -10.21 5.06 3.44
N LEU A 136 -10.90 4.58 4.48
CA LEU A 136 -11.99 3.63 4.32
C LEU A 136 -13.22 4.24 3.63
N ASP A 137 -13.33 5.57 3.57
CA ASP A 137 -14.39 6.28 2.84
C ASP A 137 -13.92 6.81 1.47
N HIS A 138 -12.72 6.42 1.01
CA HIS A 138 -12.16 6.89 -0.25
C HIS A 138 -13.00 6.45 -1.47
N PRO A 139 -13.21 7.29 -2.51
CA PRO A 139 -14.07 6.93 -3.65
C PRO A 139 -13.56 5.74 -4.46
N ASP A 140 -12.24 5.61 -4.60
CA ASP A 140 -11.60 4.47 -5.29
C ASP A 140 -11.61 3.21 -4.41
N PRO A 141 -12.27 2.11 -4.84
CA PRO A 141 -12.33 0.86 -4.10
C PRO A 141 -10.96 0.20 -3.89
N GLU A 142 -9.98 0.40 -4.78
CA GLU A 142 -8.64 -0.19 -4.62
C GLU A 142 -7.83 0.51 -3.51
N VAL A 143 -8.05 1.82 -3.33
CA VAL A 143 -7.52 2.56 -2.17
C VAL A 143 -8.13 2.02 -0.88
N ARG A 144 -9.46 1.83 -0.84
CA ARG A 144 -10.15 1.24 0.32
C ARG A 144 -9.62 -0.17 0.60
N LYS A 145 -9.49 -1.03 -0.42
CA LYS A 145 -8.90 -2.37 -0.30
C LYS A 145 -7.53 -2.34 0.35
N THR A 146 -6.67 -1.43 -0.12
CA THR A 146 -5.31 -1.28 0.38
C THR A 146 -5.31 -0.79 1.83
N ALA A 147 -6.17 0.18 2.17
CA ALA A 147 -6.33 0.66 3.54
C ALA A 147 -6.80 -0.47 4.49
N ILE A 148 -7.81 -1.25 4.09
CA ILE A 148 -8.30 -2.42 4.84
C ILE A 148 -7.16 -3.41 5.10
N ARG A 149 -6.40 -3.76 4.05
CA ARG A 149 -5.27 -4.67 4.15
C ARG A 149 -4.22 -4.17 5.14
N VAL A 150 -3.81 -2.90 4.99
CA VAL A 150 -2.79 -2.28 5.83
C VAL A 150 -3.24 -2.27 7.29
N LEU A 151 -4.47 -1.84 7.58
CA LEU A 151 -5.04 -1.85 8.94
C LEU A 151 -5.00 -3.24 9.58
N GLY A 152 -5.30 -4.28 8.78
CA GLY A 152 -5.17 -5.67 9.22
C GLY A 152 -3.71 -6.10 9.45
N ASP A 153 -2.78 -5.73 8.57
CA ASP A 153 -1.36 -6.06 8.67
C ASP A 153 -0.70 -5.42 9.90
N VAL A 154 -1.05 -4.15 10.18
CA VAL A 154 -0.58 -3.43 11.37
C VAL A 154 -1.41 -3.76 12.62
N LYS A 155 -2.45 -4.59 12.49
CA LYS A 155 -3.35 -5.05 13.56
C LYS A 155 -4.04 -3.92 14.34
N TYR A 156 -4.44 -2.85 13.66
CA TYR A 156 -5.03 -1.66 14.27
C TYR A 156 -6.51 -1.89 14.65
N ARG A 157 -6.77 -2.27 15.91
CA ARG A 157 -8.09 -2.76 16.38
C ARG A 157 -9.18 -1.69 16.33
N GLU A 158 -8.83 -0.42 16.40
CA GLU A 158 -9.73 0.72 16.27
C GLU A 158 -10.45 0.72 14.92
N ALA A 159 -9.88 0.06 13.89
CA ALA A 159 -10.52 -0.12 12.58
C ALA A 159 -11.66 -1.15 12.57
N ILE A 160 -11.81 -2.02 13.58
CA ILE A 160 -12.79 -3.11 13.57
C ILE A 160 -14.23 -2.60 13.36
N LEU A 161 -14.63 -1.54 14.07
CA LEU A 161 -15.97 -0.99 13.95
C LEU A 161 -16.22 -0.31 12.59
N PRO A 162 -15.33 0.57 12.07
CA PRO A 162 -15.40 1.06 10.69
C PRO A 162 -15.52 -0.06 9.65
N LEU A 163 -14.64 -1.07 9.69
CA LEU A 163 -14.62 -2.18 8.74
C LEU A 163 -15.93 -2.97 8.76
N LYS A 164 -16.50 -3.20 9.95
CA LYS A 164 -17.80 -3.87 10.11
C LYS A 164 -18.95 -3.07 9.49
N ARG A 165 -18.93 -1.73 9.59
CA ARG A 165 -19.98 -0.85 9.06
C ARG A 165 -19.97 -0.80 7.53
N MET A 166 -18.78 -0.71 6.92
CA MET A 166 -18.66 -0.59 5.47
C MET A 166 -18.87 -1.92 4.72
N TYR A 167 -18.69 -3.07 5.37
CA TYR A 167 -18.71 -4.40 4.75
C TYR A 167 -19.81 -4.62 3.70
N LYS A 168 -21.07 -4.27 4.00
CA LYS A 168 -22.20 -4.50 3.08
C LYS A 168 -22.24 -3.58 1.86
N GLN A 169 -21.46 -2.50 1.86
CA GLN A 169 -21.43 -1.48 0.81
C GLN A 169 -20.21 -1.65 -0.11
N GLU A 170 -19.34 -2.61 0.21
CA GLU A 170 -18.10 -2.86 -0.49
C GLU A 170 -18.26 -3.89 -1.63
N PRO A 171 -17.44 -3.81 -2.69
CA PRO A 171 -17.35 -4.89 -3.66
C PRO A 171 -16.75 -6.15 -3.01
N TYR A 172 -17.00 -7.29 -3.63
CA TYR A 172 -16.55 -8.61 -3.17
C TYR A 172 -15.09 -8.66 -2.69
N GLU A 173 -14.18 -8.10 -3.48
CA GLU A 173 -12.74 -8.05 -3.19
C GLU A 173 -12.43 -7.37 -1.85
N ASN A 174 -13.18 -6.32 -1.51
CA ASN A 174 -13.00 -5.55 -0.29
C ASN A 174 -13.68 -6.26 0.90
N CYS A 175 -14.84 -6.89 0.69
CA CYS A 175 -15.46 -7.77 1.69
C CYS A 175 -14.51 -8.90 2.11
N LEU A 176 -13.85 -9.53 1.14
CA LEU A 176 -12.88 -10.59 1.38
C LEU A 176 -11.67 -10.06 2.18
N GLU A 177 -11.16 -8.87 1.82
CA GLU A 177 -10.06 -8.24 2.55
C GLU A 177 -10.47 -7.83 3.98
N ILE A 178 -11.71 -7.38 4.21
CA ILE A 178 -12.23 -7.05 5.55
C ILE A 178 -12.18 -8.29 6.45
N VAL A 179 -12.68 -9.42 5.97
CA VAL A 179 -12.70 -10.68 6.72
C VAL A 179 -11.27 -11.14 7.03
N LYS A 180 -10.35 -11.05 6.07
CA LYS A 180 -8.93 -11.36 6.25
C LYS A 180 -8.28 -10.43 7.29
N ALA A 181 -8.51 -9.13 7.20
CA ALA A 181 -7.98 -8.12 8.11
C ALA A 181 -8.47 -8.37 9.55
N MET A 182 -9.76 -8.64 9.73
CA MET A 182 -10.33 -9.00 11.03
C MET A 182 -9.70 -10.27 11.61
N GLY A 183 -9.39 -11.27 10.79
CA GLY A 183 -8.66 -12.46 11.24
C GLY A 183 -7.23 -12.20 11.70
N LYS A 184 -6.61 -11.07 11.31
CA LYS A 184 -5.30 -10.61 11.80
C LYS A 184 -5.42 -9.79 13.10
N MET A 185 -6.63 -9.36 13.44
CA MET A 185 -6.98 -8.54 14.60
C MET A 185 -7.88 -9.34 15.57
N PRO A 186 -7.33 -10.32 16.32
CA PRO A 186 -8.12 -11.16 17.20
C PRO A 186 -8.76 -10.32 18.31
N ASP A 187 -10.08 -10.17 18.23
CA ASP A 187 -10.94 -9.45 19.18
C ASP A 187 -12.34 -10.09 19.23
N GLN A 188 -12.83 -10.41 20.44
CA GLN A 188 -14.11 -11.11 20.64
C GLN A 188 -15.31 -10.37 20.03
N MET A 189 -15.23 -9.04 19.85
CA MET A 189 -16.27 -8.23 19.23
C MET A 189 -16.51 -8.59 17.75
N VAL A 190 -15.53 -9.22 17.11
CA VAL A 190 -15.56 -9.66 15.71
C VAL A 190 -16.26 -11.01 15.55
N LEU A 191 -16.27 -11.87 16.58
CA LEU A 191 -16.80 -13.25 16.49
C LEU A 191 -18.22 -13.31 15.94
N LYS A 192 -19.14 -12.52 16.51
CA LYS A 192 -20.53 -12.49 16.06
C LYS A 192 -20.67 -12.04 14.61
N PHE A 193 -19.79 -11.15 14.16
CA PHE A 193 -19.77 -10.70 12.76
C PHE A 193 -19.27 -11.82 11.84
N LEU A 194 -18.16 -12.49 12.18
CA LEU A 194 -17.63 -13.58 11.36
C LEU A 194 -18.59 -14.79 11.30
N GLN A 195 -19.28 -15.11 12.40
CA GLN A 195 -20.36 -16.10 12.39
C GLN A 195 -21.46 -15.70 11.39
N LEU A 196 -21.89 -14.43 11.43
CA LEU A 196 -22.90 -13.92 10.50
C LEU A 196 -22.45 -14.02 9.04
N VAL A 197 -21.16 -13.79 8.74
CA VAL A 197 -20.60 -13.95 7.40
C VAL A 197 -20.71 -15.41 6.94
N ILE A 198 -20.38 -16.38 7.80
CA ILE A 198 -20.54 -17.82 7.49
C ILE A 198 -22.01 -18.18 7.25
N ASP A 199 -22.91 -17.61 8.04
CA ASP A 199 -24.34 -17.91 8.01
C ASP A 199 -25.04 -17.33 6.78
N ARG A 200 -24.71 -16.08 6.42
CA ARG A 200 -25.50 -15.25 5.49
C ARG A 200 -24.88 -15.09 4.11
N GLU A 201 -23.56 -15.17 3.97
CA GLU A 201 -22.95 -15.11 2.65
C GLU A 201 -23.16 -16.44 1.92
N ASP A 202 -23.35 -16.39 0.61
CA ASP A 202 -23.44 -17.57 -0.25
C ASP A 202 -22.08 -17.98 -0.82
N ASP A 203 -21.14 -17.03 -0.89
CA ASP A 203 -19.79 -17.27 -1.40
C ASP A 203 -18.97 -18.13 -0.43
N VAL A 204 -18.58 -19.31 -0.91
CA VAL A 204 -17.83 -20.30 -0.13
C VAL A 204 -16.49 -19.75 0.33
N GLN A 205 -15.83 -18.92 -0.48
CA GLN A 205 -14.52 -18.37 -0.14
C GLN A 205 -14.61 -17.37 1.02
N LEU A 206 -15.63 -16.51 1.08
CA LEU A 206 -15.92 -15.64 2.22
C LEU A 206 -16.22 -16.44 3.49
N GLN A 207 -17.01 -17.50 3.39
CA GLN A 207 -17.30 -18.40 4.52
C GLN A 207 -16.04 -19.07 5.04
N ILE A 208 -15.17 -19.57 4.15
CA ILE A 208 -13.88 -20.19 4.50
C ILE A 208 -12.97 -19.17 5.20
N GLU A 209 -12.81 -17.97 4.65
CA GLU A 209 -11.96 -16.95 5.27
C GLU A 209 -12.50 -16.48 6.62
N ALA A 210 -13.83 -16.42 6.78
CA ALA A 210 -14.44 -16.10 8.07
C ALA A 210 -14.19 -17.21 9.10
N ALA A 211 -14.31 -18.49 8.71
CA ALA A 211 -13.99 -19.61 9.59
C ALA A 211 -12.50 -19.64 9.97
N LYS A 212 -11.59 -19.37 9.02
CA LYS A 212 -10.14 -19.20 9.32
C LYS A 212 -9.90 -18.02 10.26
N ALA A 213 -10.59 -16.91 10.06
CA ALA A 213 -10.48 -15.75 10.93
C ALA A 213 -10.93 -16.07 12.36
N ILE A 214 -12.03 -16.81 12.55
CA ILE A 214 -12.47 -17.31 13.87
C ILE A 214 -11.41 -18.25 14.46
N GLN A 215 -10.89 -19.21 13.69
CA GLN A 215 -9.87 -20.16 14.15
C GLN A 215 -8.60 -19.46 14.66
N ARG A 216 -8.15 -18.39 14.00
CA ARG A 216 -6.98 -17.58 14.42
C ARG A 216 -7.14 -16.90 15.78
N MET A 217 -8.35 -16.87 16.33
CA MET A 217 -8.63 -16.32 17.67
C MET A 217 -8.29 -17.32 18.80
N GLY A 218 -7.76 -18.50 18.47
CA GLY A 218 -7.30 -19.49 19.45
C GLY A 218 -8.46 -20.25 20.10
N PRO A 219 -8.38 -20.60 21.41
CA PRO A 219 -9.34 -21.49 22.06
C PRO A 219 -10.80 -21.03 21.96
N VAL A 220 -11.04 -19.73 22.07
CA VAL A 220 -12.40 -19.16 21.95
C VAL A 220 -12.95 -19.36 20.53
N GLY A 221 -12.08 -19.24 19.52
CA GLY A 221 -12.41 -19.51 18.12
C GLY A 221 -12.72 -20.98 17.87
N GLU A 222 -11.90 -21.89 18.39
CA GLU A 222 -12.10 -23.34 18.26
C GLU A 222 -13.41 -23.80 18.93
N GLU A 223 -13.69 -23.32 20.15
CA GLU A 223 -14.94 -23.60 20.84
C GLU A 223 -16.15 -23.09 20.04
N THR A 224 -16.03 -21.88 19.48
CA THR A 224 -17.06 -21.27 18.64
C THR A 224 -17.35 -22.12 17.40
N LEU A 225 -16.31 -22.52 16.66
CA LEU A 225 -16.44 -23.37 15.48
C LEU A 225 -17.01 -24.75 15.85
N GLY A 226 -16.60 -25.32 16.98
CA GLY A 226 -17.14 -26.59 17.49
C GLY A 226 -18.64 -26.52 17.76
N LYS A 227 -19.12 -25.44 18.39
CA LYS A 227 -20.56 -25.18 18.60
C LYS A 227 -21.30 -25.03 17.27
N MET A 228 -20.72 -24.33 16.29
CA MET A 228 -21.33 -24.17 14.97
C MET A 228 -21.44 -25.50 14.21
N MET A 229 -20.46 -26.40 14.33
CA MET A 229 -20.50 -27.72 13.69
C MET A 229 -21.61 -28.62 14.24
N GLN A 230 -22.02 -28.42 15.49
CA GLN A 230 -23.10 -29.16 16.14
C GLN A 230 -24.48 -28.56 15.86
N SER A 231 -24.55 -27.42 15.16
CA SER A 231 -25.82 -26.77 14.81
C SER A 231 -26.48 -27.45 13.62
N ASP A 232 -27.77 -27.77 13.76
CA ASP A 232 -28.60 -28.33 12.68
C ASP A 232 -29.07 -27.27 11.66
N TYR A 233 -28.71 -26.00 11.86
CA TYR A 233 -29.25 -24.87 11.08
C TYR A 233 -28.73 -24.77 9.64
N LYS A 234 -27.46 -25.14 9.40
CA LYS A 234 -26.81 -25.14 8.07
C LYS A 234 -25.74 -26.23 8.06
N ASN A 235 -25.41 -26.80 6.90
CA ASN A 235 -24.33 -27.79 6.81
C ASN A 235 -22.94 -27.14 6.90
N TYR A 236 -22.62 -26.60 8.07
CA TYR A 236 -21.33 -25.98 8.39
C TYR A 236 -20.18 -26.98 8.36
N GLN A 237 -20.48 -28.29 8.42
CA GLN A 237 -19.48 -29.33 8.52
C GLN A 237 -18.50 -29.30 7.35
N ILE A 238 -18.94 -29.01 6.12
CA ILE A 238 -18.06 -29.01 4.96
C ILE A 238 -17.01 -27.89 5.09
N ILE A 239 -17.45 -26.66 5.38
CA ILE A 239 -16.59 -25.47 5.47
C ILE A 239 -15.66 -25.57 6.68
N ILE A 240 -16.21 -25.90 7.85
CA ILE A 240 -15.43 -25.94 9.09
C ILE A 240 -14.47 -27.13 9.09
N LYS A 241 -14.87 -28.33 8.61
CA LYS A 241 -13.92 -29.45 8.47
C LYS A 241 -12.79 -29.09 7.53
N HIS A 242 -13.07 -28.44 6.40
CA HIS A 242 -12.02 -28.00 5.47
C HIS A 242 -11.01 -27.06 6.14
N VAL A 243 -11.46 -26.15 7.00
CA VAL A 243 -10.58 -25.21 7.74
C VAL A 243 -9.82 -25.88 8.89
N LEU A 244 -10.42 -26.88 9.54
CA LEU A 244 -9.80 -27.63 10.64
C LEU A 244 -8.87 -28.76 10.18
N ASP A 245 -9.02 -29.24 8.94
CA ASP A 245 -8.19 -30.31 8.38
C ASP A 245 -6.80 -29.77 8.00
N LYS A 246 -5.84 -29.93 8.92
CA LYS A 246 -4.46 -29.45 8.81
C LYS A 246 -3.62 -30.14 7.70
N ARG A 247 -4.23 -30.91 6.80
CA ARG A 247 -3.57 -31.69 5.74
C ARG A 247 -3.36 -30.94 4.41
N ILE A 248 -3.72 -29.66 4.33
CA ILE A 248 -3.59 -28.83 3.10
C ILE A 248 -2.57 -27.68 3.30
N PHE A 249 -1.55 -27.87 4.14
CA PHE A 249 -0.37 -27.00 4.21
C PHE A 249 0.90 -27.82 4.19
#